data_AF-A0A482RF04-F1
#
_entry.id   AF-A0A482RF04-F1
#
_cell.length_a   1.000
_cell.length_b   1.000
_cell.length_c   1.000
_cell.angle_alpha   90.00
_cell.angle_beta   90.00
_cell.angle_gamma   90.00
#
_symmetry.space_group_name_H-M   'P 1'
#
loop_
_entity.id
_entity.type
_entity.pdbx_description
1 polymer ?
#
loop_
_entity_poly.entity_id
_entity_poly.type
_entity_poly.pdbx_seq_one_letter_code
_entity_poly.pdbx_strand_id
1 'polypeptide(L)'
;MQERYPRFEDALNDLDDALSMIHLFASLPALYSINTARTAVARRLVREWQYYIARTHALRKVFLSVKGVYFQAEVRGAVITWLQPWQFAQTIPSDVDYRVMSSFMDFYETLLRFVQFKLYATQGLTYPPNIRYAQHPGL
;
A
#
# COMPACT_ATOMS: atom_id res chain seq x y z
N MET A 1 10.72 5.20 13.37
CA MET A 1 11.13 4.57 12.09
C MET A 1 12.64 4.50 11.96
N GLN A 2 13.38 5.61 12.07
CA GLN A 2 14.84 5.60 11.95
C GLN A 2 15.56 4.76 13.03
N GLU A 3 15.00 4.67 14.24
CA GLU A 3 15.51 3.81 15.31
C GLU A 3 15.18 2.32 15.11
N ARG A 4 14.09 2.01 14.40
CA ARG A 4 13.63 0.63 14.12
C ARG A 4 14.26 0.05 12.86
N TYR A 5 14.54 0.88 11.87
CA TYR A 5 15.20 0.53 10.62
C TYR A 5 16.44 1.40 10.45
N PRO A 6 17.59 0.99 11.02
CA PRO A 6 18.83 1.74 10.89
C PRO A 6 19.29 1.78 9.43
N ARG A 7 18.98 0.75 8.63
CA ARG A 7 19.19 0.72 7.19
C ARG A 7 17.89 0.83 6.43
N PHE A 8 17.96 1.44 5.25
CA PHE A 8 16.80 1.57 4.39
C PHE A 8 16.35 0.22 3.80
N GLU A 9 17.29 -0.68 3.53
CA GLU A 9 16.96 -2.02 3.04
C GLU A 9 16.09 -2.80 4.04
N ASP A 10 16.35 -2.66 5.34
CA ASP A 10 15.54 -3.32 6.39
C ASP A 10 14.07 -2.86 6.33
N ALA A 11 13.83 -1.59 5.99
CA ALA A 11 12.48 -1.05 5.82
C ALA A 11 11.79 -1.55 4.54
N LEU A 12 12.55 -1.96 3.51
CA LEU A 12 11.99 -2.55 2.28
C LEU A 12 11.54 -4.00 2.51
N ASN A 13 12.24 -4.74 3.37
CA ASN A 13 11.89 -6.14 3.66
C ASN A 13 10.55 -6.29 4.39
N ASP A 14 10.16 -5.31 5.20
CA ASP A 14 8.85 -5.30 5.89
C ASP A 14 7.71 -4.72 5.02
N LEU A 15 7.99 -4.38 3.76
CA LEU A 15 7.02 -3.70 2.89
C LEU A 15 5.97 -4.65 2.31
N ASP A 16 6.24 -5.95 2.23
CA ASP A 16 5.32 -6.97 1.69
C ASP A 16 4.00 -7.01 2.47
N ASP A 17 4.09 -7.12 3.80
CA ASP A 17 2.95 -7.13 4.71
C ASP A 17 2.27 -5.76 4.77
N ALA A 18 3.07 -4.69 4.83
CA ALA A 18 2.57 -3.33 4.85
C ALA A 18 1.72 -3.02 3.61
N LEU A 19 2.23 -3.34 2.42
CA LEU A 19 1.51 -3.13 1.16
C LEU A 19 0.25 -3.98 1.08
N SER A 20 0.33 -5.25 1.48
CA SER A 20 -0.85 -6.14 1.46
C SER A 20 -1.96 -5.62 2.38
N MET A 21 -1.63 -5.18 3.59
CA MET A 21 -2.60 -4.61 4.53
C MET A 21 -3.16 -3.27 4.02
N ILE A 22 -2.32 -2.38 3.50
CA ILE A 22 -2.76 -1.08 2.99
C ILE A 22 -3.67 -1.26 1.76
N HIS A 23 -3.38 -2.21 0.86
CA HIS A 23 -4.28 -2.54 -0.26
C HIS A 23 -5.60 -3.15 0.22
N LEU A 24 -5.58 -3.98 1.27
CA LEU A 24 -6.80 -4.48 1.91
C LEU A 24 -7.65 -3.32 2.42
N PHE A 25 -7.10 -2.43 3.25
CA PHE A 25 -7.84 -1.28 3.79
C PHE A 25 -8.36 -0.33 2.70
N ALA A 26 -7.63 -0.18 1.58
CA ALA A 26 -8.07 0.62 0.44
C ALA A 26 -9.29 0.02 -0.28
N SER A 27 -9.44 -1.31 -0.24
CA SER A 27 -10.53 -2.06 -0.86
C SER A 27 -11.78 -2.20 0.01
N LEU A 28 -11.66 -2.01 1.33
CA LEU A 28 -12.79 -2.16 2.25
C LEU A 28 -13.85 -1.05 2.04
N PRO A 29 -15.15 -1.41 2.11
CA PRO A 29 -16.21 -0.41 2.20
C PRO A 29 -16.07 0.35 3.52
N ALA A 30 -16.39 1.64 3.49
CA ALA A 30 -16.44 2.45 4.71
C ALA A 30 -17.67 2.08 5.53
N LEU A 31 -17.61 0.94 6.24
CA LEU A 31 -18.64 0.48 7.16
C LEU A 31 -18.19 0.74 8.60
N TYR A 32 -19.20 0.95 9.47
CA TYR A 32 -19.25 1.43 10.86
C TYR A 32 -18.03 1.34 11.81
N SER A 33 -17.03 0.49 11.58
CA SER A 33 -15.80 0.37 12.40
C SER A 33 -14.52 0.82 11.69
N ILE A 34 -14.53 0.93 10.36
CA ILE A 34 -13.39 1.37 9.56
C ILE A 34 -13.58 2.85 9.23
N ASN A 35 -12.72 3.68 9.80
CA ASN A 35 -12.77 5.13 9.63
C ASN A 35 -12.60 5.49 8.15
N THR A 36 -13.59 6.17 7.57
CA THR A 36 -13.59 6.69 6.18
C THR A 36 -12.29 7.43 5.84
N ALA A 37 -11.71 8.15 6.81
CA ALA A 37 -10.45 8.85 6.64
C ALA A 37 -9.26 7.89 6.42
N ARG A 38 -9.20 6.76 7.15
CA ARG A 38 -8.13 5.76 6.98
C ARG A 38 -8.20 5.09 5.62
N THR A 39 -9.38 4.70 5.18
CA THR A 39 -9.56 4.14 3.83
C THR A 39 -9.15 5.14 2.74
N ALA A 40 -9.45 6.43 2.91
CA ALA A 40 -9.01 7.46 1.97
C ALA A 40 -7.48 7.60 1.93
N VAL A 41 -6.82 7.58 3.09
CA VAL A 41 -5.36 7.59 3.20
C VAL A 41 -4.75 6.33 2.56
N ALA A 42 -5.29 5.15 2.85
CA ALA A 42 -4.85 3.90 2.24
C ALA A 42 -4.92 3.95 0.72
N ARG A 43 -6.05 4.41 0.15
CA ARG A 43 -6.19 4.58 -1.31
C ARG A 43 -5.17 5.54 -1.90
N ARG A 44 -4.87 6.64 -1.19
CA ARG A 44 -3.84 7.58 -1.61
C ARG A 44 -2.46 6.91 -1.62
N LEU A 45 -2.07 6.24 -0.54
CA LEU A 45 -0.77 5.56 -0.44
C LEU A 45 -0.61 4.46 -1.49
N VAL A 46 -1.67 3.66 -1.75
CA VAL A 46 -1.68 2.66 -2.83
C VAL A 46 -1.40 3.31 -4.18
N ARG A 47 -2.05 4.44 -4.48
CA ARG A 47 -1.86 5.14 -5.76
C ARG A 47 -0.47 5.71 -5.91
N GLU A 48 0.09 6.28 -4.83
CA GLU A 48 1.48 6.75 -4.81
C GLU A 48 2.45 5.59 -5.07
N TRP A 49 2.23 4.44 -4.44
CA TRP A 49 3.05 3.24 -4.67
C TRP A 49 2.94 2.75 -6.12
N GLN A 50 1.73 2.60 -6.64
CA GLN A 50 1.49 2.16 -8.01
C GLN A 50 2.11 3.13 -9.03
N TYR A 51 2.03 4.45 -8.78
CA TYR A 51 2.67 5.45 -9.62
C TYR A 51 4.19 5.27 -9.62
N TYR A 52 4.81 5.08 -8.45
CA TYR A 52 6.25 4.84 -8.35
C TYR A 52 6.68 3.60 -9.14
N ILE A 53 5.97 2.48 -8.96
CA ILE A 53 6.26 1.22 -9.67
C ILE A 53 6.12 1.38 -11.18
N ALA A 54 5.05 2.04 -11.64
CA ALA A 54 4.83 2.30 -13.06
C ALA A 54 5.92 3.22 -13.66
N ARG A 55 6.31 4.28 -12.94
CA ARG A 55 7.31 5.26 -13.39
C ARG A 55 8.72 4.69 -13.46
N THR A 56 9.06 3.77 -12.57
CA THR A 56 10.39 3.17 -12.47
C THR A 56 10.53 1.86 -13.23
N HIS A 57 9.45 1.35 -13.82
CA HIS A 57 9.41 0.02 -14.47
C HIS A 57 9.91 -1.11 -13.54
N ALA A 58 9.58 -1.01 -12.25
CA ALA A 58 10.06 -1.92 -11.22
C ALA A 58 9.27 -3.24 -11.15
N LEU A 59 8.10 -3.34 -11.80
CA LEU A 59 7.28 -4.55 -11.79
C LEU A 59 8.00 -5.71 -12.49
N ARG A 60 7.91 -6.92 -11.92
CA ARG A 60 8.59 -8.12 -12.42
C ARG A 60 7.63 -9.26 -12.70
N LYS A 61 6.72 -9.57 -11.77
CA LYS A 61 5.77 -10.68 -11.91
C LYS A 61 4.39 -10.27 -11.43
N VAL A 62 3.38 -10.87 -12.05
CA VAL A 62 1.97 -10.72 -11.67
C VAL A 62 1.34 -12.10 -11.69
N PHE A 63 0.63 -12.46 -10.62
CA PHE A 63 -0.06 -13.74 -10.50
C PHE A 63 -1.49 -13.52 -10.00
N LEU A 64 -2.47 -14.02 -10.76
CA LEU A 64 -3.88 -13.92 -10.40
C LEU A 64 -4.27 -15.14 -9.56
N SER A 65 -4.96 -14.90 -8.46
CA SER A 65 -5.48 -15.94 -7.57
C SER A 65 -6.95 -15.70 -7.25
N VAL A 66 -7.58 -16.68 -6.58
CA VAL A 66 -8.93 -16.52 -6.05
C VAL A 66 -9.02 -15.34 -5.05
N LYS A 67 -7.95 -15.09 -4.28
CA LYS A 67 -7.93 -14.03 -3.24
C LYS A 67 -7.75 -12.62 -3.82
N GLY A 68 -7.15 -12.51 -5.00
CA GLY A 68 -6.73 -11.24 -5.58
C GLY A 68 -5.55 -11.41 -6.52
N VAL A 69 -4.88 -10.28 -6.80
CA VAL A 69 -3.70 -10.21 -7.67
C VAL A 69 -2.45 -10.05 -6.81
N TYR A 70 -1.52 -11.00 -6.94
CA TYR A 70 -0.17 -10.87 -6.38
C TYR A 70 0.70 -10.11 -7.36
N PHE A 71 1.34 -9.05 -6.87
CA PHE A 71 2.34 -8.28 -7.62
C PHE A 71 3.71 -8.49 -6.99
N GLN A 72 4.73 -8.55 -7.84
CA GLN A 72 6.12 -8.57 -7.42
C GLN A 72 6.88 -7.47 -8.15
N ALA A 73 7.59 -6.64 -7.40
CA ALA A 73 8.46 -5.60 -7.93
C ALA A 73 9.86 -5.69 -7.33
N GLU A 74 10.84 -5.24 -8.09
CA GLU A 74 12.22 -5.14 -7.64
C GLU A 74 12.56 -3.67 -7.40
N VAL A 75 12.78 -3.31 -6.14
CA VAL A 75 13.04 -1.92 -5.71
C VAL A 75 14.39 -1.89 -4.99
N ARG A 76 15.36 -1.20 -5.59
CA ARG A 76 16.73 -1.08 -5.07
C ARG A 76 17.39 -2.43 -4.72
N GLY A 77 17.14 -3.47 -5.52
CA GLY A 77 17.67 -4.82 -5.31
C GLY A 77 16.89 -5.68 -4.31
N ALA A 78 15.88 -5.12 -3.63
CA ALA A 78 14.94 -5.88 -2.82
C ALA A 78 13.75 -6.33 -3.67
N VAL A 79 13.36 -7.60 -3.54
CA VAL A 79 12.16 -8.15 -4.17
C VAL A 79 10.99 -8.00 -3.20
N ILE A 80 9.99 -7.25 -3.61
CA ILE A 80 8.81 -6.92 -2.79
C ILE A 80 7.59 -7.58 -3.43
N THR A 81 6.87 -8.40 -2.67
CA THR A 81 5.67 -9.12 -3.13
C THR A 81 4.46 -8.74 -2.28
N TRP A 82 3.39 -8.27 -2.89
CA TRP A 82 2.17 -7.89 -2.17
C TRP A 82 0.90 -8.41 -2.84
N LEU A 83 -0.15 -8.59 -2.04
CA LEU A 83 -1.48 -9.00 -2.51
C LEU A 83 -2.41 -7.78 -2.59
N GLN A 84 -2.98 -7.54 -3.77
CA GLN A 84 -4.12 -6.65 -3.95
C GLN A 84 -5.41 -7.48 -4.02
N PRO A 85 -6.31 -7.38 -3.05
CA PRO A 85 -7.57 -8.11 -3.09
C PRO A 85 -8.48 -7.61 -4.20
N TRP A 86 -9.40 -8.47 -4.64
CA TRP A 86 -10.46 -8.08 -5.56
C TRP A 86 -11.38 -7.03 -4.93
N GLN A 87 -11.85 -6.06 -5.72
CA GLN A 87 -12.72 -4.96 -5.26
C GLN A 87 -14.20 -5.34 -5.10
N PHE A 88 -14.55 -6.63 -5.09
CA PHE A 88 -15.92 -7.07 -4.82
C PHE A 88 -16.30 -6.75 -3.37
N ALA A 89 -17.60 -6.56 -3.11
CA ALA A 89 -18.11 -6.25 -1.77
C ALA A 89 -17.69 -7.36 -0.77
N GLN A 90 -16.56 -7.15 -0.10
CA GLN A 90 -16.03 -8.06 0.90
C GLN A 90 -17.00 -8.04 2.09
N THR A 91 -17.59 -9.19 2.40
CA THR A 91 -18.32 -9.37 3.65
C THR A 91 -17.30 -9.26 4.78
N ILE A 92 -17.40 -8.20 5.58
CA ILE A 92 -16.51 -7.94 6.73
C ILE A 92 -16.71 -9.08 7.74
N PRO A 93 -15.72 -9.96 7.98
CA PRO A 93 -15.88 -11.04 8.94
C PRO A 93 -15.98 -10.46 10.35
N SER A 94 -16.97 -10.90 11.13
CA SER A 94 -17.22 -10.40 12.49
C SER A 94 -16.25 -10.95 13.55
N ASP A 95 -15.47 -11.97 13.19
CA ASP A 95 -14.50 -12.67 14.03
C ASP A 95 -13.09 -12.03 14.01
N VAL A 96 -12.89 -10.99 13.21
CA VAL A 96 -11.60 -10.29 13.09
C VAL A 96 -11.53 -9.11 14.06
N ASP A 97 -10.44 -9.01 14.83
CA ASP A 97 -10.18 -7.86 15.70
C ASP A 97 -9.62 -6.67 14.90
N TYR A 98 -10.53 -5.79 14.46
CA TYR A 98 -10.19 -4.58 13.72
C TYR A 98 -9.42 -3.53 14.54
N ARG A 99 -9.42 -3.60 15.88
CA ARG A 99 -8.65 -2.67 16.71
C ARG A 99 -7.17 -2.97 16.60
N VAL A 100 -6.82 -4.26 16.69
CA VAL A 100 -5.45 -4.72 16.48
C VAL A 100 -4.97 -4.41 15.06
N MET A 101 -5.80 -4.70 14.04
CA MET A 101 -5.48 -4.34 12.65
C MET A 101 -5.27 -2.83 12.48
N SER A 102 -6.05 -2.00 13.18
CA SER A 102 -5.90 -0.54 13.14
C SER A 102 -4.55 -0.08 13.68
N SER A 103 -4.05 -0.68 14.76
CA SER A 103 -2.72 -0.38 15.29
C SER A 103 -1.59 -0.76 14.33
N PHE A 104 -1.70 -1.93 13.68
CA PHE A 104 -0.75 -2.30 12.63
C PHE A 104 -0.82 -1.36 11.43
N MET A 105 -2.01 -0.96 11.04
CA MET A 105 -2.21 -0.01 9.95
C MET A 105 -1.52 1.33 10.22
N ASP A 106 -1.60 1.88 11.44
CA ASP A 106 -0.93 3.15 11.80
C ASP A 106 0.59 3.06 11.64
N PHE A 107 1.16 1.91 12.03
CA PHE A 107 2.58 1.63 11.84
C PHE A 107 2.93 1.51 10.35
N TYR A 108 2.18 0.70 9.59
CA TYR A 108 2.46 0.46 8.17
C TYR A 108 2.25 1.71 7.29
N GLU A 109 1.27 2.55 7.60
CA GLU A 109 1.12 3.85 6.93
C GLU A 109 2.37 4.71 7.12
N THR A 110 2.88 4.77 8.35
CA THR A 110 4.09 5.55 8.66
C THR A 110 5.31 4.96 7.95
N LEU A 111 5.41 3.62 7.88
CA LEU A 111 6.51 2.93 7.20
C LEU A 111 6.48 3.23 5.71
N LEU A 112 5.32 3.05 5.07
CA LEU A 112 5.18 3.27 3.64
C LEU A 112 5.41 4.74 3.28
N ARG A 113 4.94 5.70 4.09
CA ARG A 113 5.24 7.13 3.87
C ARG A 113 6.74 7.42 3.94
N PHE A 114 7.45 6.86 4.92
CA PHE A 114 8.90 7.01 5.05
C PHE A 114 9.64 6.40 3.85
N VAL A 115 9.23 5.20 3.43
CA VAL A 115 9.82 4.51 2.27
C VAL A 115 9.58 5.31 1.00
N GLN A 116 8.34 5.68 0.71
CA GLN A 116 8.00 6.47 -0.48
C GLN A 116 8.71 7.82 -0.50
N PHE A 117 8.79 8.54 0.63
CA PHE A 117 9.53 9.80 0.70
C PHE A 117 10.98 9.64 0.22
N LYS A 118 11.69 8.61 0.70
CA LYS A 118 13.06 8.32 0.26
C LYS A 118 13.11 7.85 -1.20
N LEU A 119 12.22 6.97 -1.63
CA LEU A 119 12.21 6.46 -3.01
C LEU A 119 11.97 7.59 -4.02
N TYR A 120 11.02 8.47 -3.77
CA TYR A 120 10.75 9.63 -4.63
C TYR A 120 11.93 10.60 -4.65
N ALA A 121 12.53 10.90 -3.50
CA ALA A 121 13.74 11.72 -3.44
C ALA A 121 14.89 11.14 -4.27
N THR A 122 15.11 9.82 -4.22
CA THR A 122 16.15 9.16 -5.04
C THR A 122 15.89 9.20 -6.54
N GLN A 123 14.63 9.38 -6.96
CA GLN A 123 14.26 9.55 -8.36
C GLN A 123 14.19 11.03 -8.79
N GLY A 124 14.55 11.97 -7.91
CA GLY A 124 14.42 13.41 -8.17
C GLY A 124 12.96 13.88 -8.26
N LEU A 125 12.02 13.14 -7.68
CA LEU A 125 10.58 13.45 -7.71
C LEU A 125 10.14 14.07 -6.38
N THR A 126 9.22 15.04 -6.45
CA THR A 126 8.60 15.62 -5.25
C THR A 126 7.63 14.64 -4.62
N TYR A 127 7.73 14.48 -3.29
CA TYR A 127 6.76 13.74 -2.48
C TYR A 127 6.00 14.71 -1.55
N PRO A 128 4.66 14.60 -1.45
CA PRO A 128 3.81 13.66 -2.19
C PRO A 128 3.64 14.05 -3.66
N PRO A 129 3.51 13.09 -4.58
CA PRO A 129 3.34 13.36 -6.00
C PRO A 129 2.01 14.04 -6.27
N ASN A 130 2.01 14.96 -7.25
CA ASN A 130 0.78 15.56 -7.75
C ASN A 130 0.11 14.62 -8.77
N ILE A 131 -0.56 13.58 -8.25
CA ILE A 131 -1.31 12.62 -9.06
C ILE A 131 -2.69 13.23 -9.35
N ARG A 132 -2.93 13.62 -10.60
CA ARG A 132 -4.28 14.02 -11.03
C ARG A 132 -5.20 12.82 -10.94
N TYR A 133 -6.22 12.90 -10.09
CA TYR A 133 -7.27 11.90 -10.03
C TYR A 133 -8.15 12.06 -11.26
N ALA A 134 -8.01 11.17 -12.25
CA ALA A 134 -9.05 11.02 -13.25
C ALA A 134 -10.31 10.57 -12.51
N GLN A 135 -11.28 11.46 -12.38
CA GLN A 135 -12.64 11.13 -11.97
C GLN A 135 -13.16 10.20 -13.06
N HIS A 136 -13.18 8.88 -12.81
CA HIS A 136 -14.00 8.00 -13.63
C HIS A 136 -15.45 8.38 -13.30
N PRO A 137 -16.24 8.93 -14.25
CA PRO A 137 -17.66 9.11 -14.03
C PRO A 137 -18.25 7.73 -13.74
N GLY A 138 -18.95 7.61 -12.61
CA GLY A 138 -19.54 6.36 -12.17
C GLY A 138 -20.43 5.77 -13.27
N LEU A 139 -20.29 4.46 -13.46
CA LEU A 139 -21.37 3.62 -13.98
C LEU A 139 -22.35 3.36 -12.83
#